data_AF-A0A2G9N9X7-F1
#
_entry.id   AF-A0A2G9N9X7-F1
#
_cell.length_a   1.000
_cell.length_b   1.000
_cell.length_c   1.000
_cell.angle_alpha   90.00
_cell.angle_beta   90.00
_cell.angle_gamma   90.00
#
_symmetry.space_group_name_H-M   'P 1'
#
loop_
_entity.id
_entity.type
_entity.pdbx_description
1 polymer ?
#
loop_
_entity_poly.entity_id
_entity_poly.type
_entity_poly.pdbx_seq_one_letter_code
_entity_poly.pdbx_strand_id
1 'polypeptide(L)'
;MQEVFIVHGWGGFPEEVWFPWLKEELEKKNFKVTILEMPNSEEPKIDVWVSYLKEKVGAPSLDTYFVGHSIGCQTILRYSEFPLKANNINFV
;
A
#
# COMPACT_ATOMS: atom_id res chain seq x y z
N MET A 1 -4.18 16.39 -2.46
CA MET A 1 -5.27 15.41 -2.57
C MET A 1 -4.78 14.17 -1.87
N GLN A 2 -5.56 13.62 -0.94
CA GLN A 2 -5.12 12.49 -0.13
C GLN A 2 -5.13 11.20 -0.97
N GLU A 3 -4.07 10.41 -0.87
CA GLU A 3 -3.88 9.18 -1.65
C GLU A 3 -3.66 7.99 -0.70
N VAL A 4 -4.35 6.89 -0.94
CA VAL A 4 -4.27 5.66 -0.14
C VAL A 4 -3.79 4.51 -1.02
N PHE A 5 -2.76 3.80 -0.58
CA PHE A 5 -2.30 2.55 -1.18
C PHE A 5 -2.66 1.38 -0.28
N ILE A 6 -3.38 0.40 -0.82
CA ILE A 6 -3.77 -0.82 -0.11
C ILE A 6 -2.88 -1.97 -0.59
N VAL A 7 -2.23 -2.67 0.36
CA VAL A 7 -1.30 -3.77 0.13
C VAL A 7 -1.84 -5.05 0.77
N HIS A 8 -2.22 -6.02 -0.04
CA HIS A 8 -2.87 -7.26 0.41
C HIS A 8 -1.91 -8.26 1.08
N GLY A 9 -2.44 -9.39 1.54
CA GLY A 9 -1.70 -10.47 2.20
C GLY A 9 -1.12 -11.52 1.23
N TRP A 10 -0.46 -12.54 1.79
CA TRP A 10 -0.03 -13.74 1.06
C TRP A 10 -1.24 -14.39 0.36
N GLY A 11 -1.11 -14.69 -0.93
CA GLY A 11 -2.17 -15.29 -1.75
C GLY A 11 -3.33 -14.33 -2.04
N GLY A 12 -3.22 -13.09 -1.57
CA GLY A 12 -4.24 -12.08 -1.78
C GLY A 12 -4.22 -11.50 -3.18
N PHE A 13 -5.26 -10.71 -3.46
CA PHE A 13 -5.51 -10.02 -4.72
C PHE A 13 -6.43 -8.81 -4.48
N PRO A 14 -6.53 -7.87 -5.43
CA PRO A 14 -7.25 -6.60 -5.20
C PRO A 14 -8.74 -6.73 -4.86
N GLU A 15 -9.41 -7.79 -5.32
CA GLU A 15 -10.83 -8.03 -5.12
C GLU A 15 -11.17 -8.81 -3.84
N GLU A 16 -10.20 -9.03 -2.94
CA GLU A 16 -10.50 -9.63 -1.64
C GLU A 16 -11.52 -8.80 -0.84
N VAL A 17 -12.39 -9.51 -0.11
CA VAL A 17 -13.68 -9.08 0.45
C VAL A 17 -13.79 -7.62 0.88
N TRP A 18 -12.80 -7.08 1.60
CA TRP A 18 -12.90 -5.76 2.23
C TRP A 18 -12.10 -4.65 1.54
N PHE A 19 -11.19 -4.94 0.60
CA PHE A 19 -10.45 -3.89 -0.10
C PHE A 19 -11.36 -3.07 -1.04
N PRO A 20 -12.24 -3.67 -1.86
CA PRO A 20 -13.17 -2.92 -2.70
C PRO A 20 -14.12 -2.05 -1.88
N TRP A 21 -14.65 -2.58 -0.77
CA TRP A 21 -15.49 -1.83 0.16
C TRP A 21 -14.74 -0.63 0.75
N LEU A 22 -13.52 -0.84 1.23
CA LEU A 22 -12.71 0.24 1.81
C LEU A 22 -12.38 1.31 0.78
N LYS A 23 -12.06 0.91 -0.46
CA LYS A 23 -11.84 1.82 -1.58
C LYS A 23 -13.08 2.69 -1.82
N GLU A 24 -14.26 2.09 -1.90
CA GLU A 24 -15.51 2.83 -2.10
C GLU A 24 -15.77 3.85 -0.97
N GLU A 25 -15.58 3.45 0.29
CA GLU A 25 -15.80 4.32 1.45
C GLU A 25 -14.81 5.49 1.54
N LEU A 26 -13.56 5.27 1.13
CA LEU A 26 -12.53 6.31 1.09
C LEU A 26 -12.71 7.24 -0.11
N GLU A 27 -13.11 6.72 -1.27
CA GLU A 27 -13.42 7.54 -2.45
C GLU A 27 -14.60 8.49 -2.20
N LYS A 28 -15.63 8.05 -1.45
CA LYS A 28 -16.71 8.92 -0.93
C LYS A 28 -16.21 10.09 -0.07
N LYS A 29 -15.00 9.96 0.49
CA LYS A 29 -14.33 10.99 1.32
C LYS A 29 -13.27 11.77 0.53
N ASN A 30 -13.28 11.74 -0.81
CA ASN A 30 -12.32 12.41 -1.69
C ASN A 30 -10.87 11.91 -1.58
N PHE A 31 -10.66 10.67 -1.15
CA PHE A 31 -9.36 10.02 -1.29
C PHE A 31 -9.21 9.42 -2.68
N LYS A 32 -8.02 9.50 -3.25
CA LYS A 32 -7.62 8.66 -4.39
C LYS A 32 -7.11 7.33 -3.84
N VAL A 33 -7.76 6.22 -4.16
CA VAL A 33 -7.40 4.91 -3.58
C VAL A 33 -6.90 3.96 -4.65
N THR A 34 -5.73 3.37 -4.40
CA THR A 34 -5.11 2.36 -5.26
C THR A 34 -4.98 1.06 -4.48
N ILE A 35 -5.65 -0.01 -4.92
CA ILE A 35 -5.41 -1.36 -4.41
C ILE A 35 -4.33 -1.98 -5.29
N LEU A 36 -3.21 -2.38 -4.69
CA LEU A 36 -2.07 -2.92 -5.43
C LEU A 36 -2.22 -4.43 -5.61
N GLU A 37 -2.20 -4.89 -6.86
CA GLU A 37 -1.96 -6.29 -7.18
C GLU A 37 -0.46 -6.57 -6.97
N MET A 38 -0.13 -7.29 -5.90
CA MET A 38 1.25 -7.55 -5.54
C MET A 38 1.81 -8.76 -6.31
N PRO A 39 3.05 -8.69 -6.79
CA PRO A 39 3.62 -9.74 -7.65
C PRO A 39 3.83 -11.04 -6.89
N ASN A 40 3.56 -12.17 -7.56
CA ASN A 40 3.80 -13.53 -7.06
C ASN A 40 3.19 -13.76 -5.67
N SER A 41 1.92 -13.42 -5.48
CA SER A 41 1.28 -13.42 -4.16
C SER A 41 1.25 -14.80 -3.49
N GLU A 42 1.22 -15.90 -4.25
CA GLU A 42 1.30 -17.28 -3.74
C GLU A 42 2.67 -17.66 -3.16
N GLU A 43 3.74 -16.96 -3.53
CA GLU A 43 5.10 -17.15 -3.02
C GLU A 43 5.79 -15.78 -2.83
N PRO A 44 5.32 -14.97 -1.86
CA PRO A 44 5.71 -13.58 -1.75
C PRO A 44 7.16 -13.44 -1.26
N LYS A 45 7.90 -12.52 -1.90
CA LYS A 45 9.25 -12.13 -1.48
C LYS A 45 9.24 -10.67 -1.05
N ILE A 46 9.66 -10.42 0.19
CA ILE A 46 9.51 -9.10 0.82
C ILE A 46 10.27 -7.99 0.07
N ASP A 47 11.46 -8.29 -0.44
CA ASP A 47 12.29 -7.37 -1.22
C ASP A 47 11.66 -7.03 -2.58
N VAL A 48 11.03 -8.01 -3.23
CA VAL A 48 10.25 -7.81 -4.46
C VAL A 48 9.05 -6.90 -4.20
N TRP A 49 8.30 -7.17 -3.13
CA TRP A 49 7.13 -6.38 -2.76
C TRP A 49 7.46 -4.95 -2.36
N VAL A 50 8.55 -4.74 -1.62
CA VAL A 50 9.03 -3.40 -1.26
C VAL A 50 9.49 -2.63 -2.50
N SER A 51 10.19 -3.30 -3.42
CA SER A 51 10.63 -2.69 -4.68
C SER A 51 9.43 -2.30 -5.56
N TYR A 52 8.43 -3.18 -5.65
CA TYR A 52 7.19 -2.92 -6.37
C TYR A 52 6.41 -1.76 -5.75
N LEU A 53 6.25 -1.74 -4.42
CA LEU A 53 5.59 -0.64 -3.71
C LEU A 53 6.30 0.69 -3.97
N LYS A 54 7.64 0.70 -3.96
CA LYS A 54 8.43 1.89 -4.28
C LYS A 54 8.21 2.40 -5.70
N GLU A 55 8.14 1.50 -6.69
CA GLU A 55 7.83 1.87 -8.08
C GLU A 55 6.44 2.48 -8.20
N LYS A 56 5.44 1.89 -7.55
CA LYS A 56 4.03 2.33 -7.65
C LYS A 56 3.74 3.62 -6.89
N VAL A 57 4.36 3.81 -5.73
CA VAL A 57 4.19 5.02 -4.92
C VAL A 57 5.03 6.18 -5.47
N GLY A 58 6.22 5.90 -5.99
CA GLY A 58 7.15 6.93 -6.42
C GLY A 58 7.65 7.78 -5.25
N ALA A 59 7.25 9.05 -5.22
CA ALA A 59 7.62 10.00 -4.16
C ALA A 59 6.39 10.26 -3.25
N PRO A 60 6.28 9.58 -2.09
CA PRO A 60 5.17 9.81 -1.17
C PRO A 60 5.22 11.23 -0.60
N SER A 61 4.06 11.73 -0.18
CA SER A 61 3.92 13.02 0.51
C SER A 61 3.26 12.84 1.88
N LEU A 62 3.07 13.93 2.63
CA LEU A 62 2.31 13.92 3.89
C LEU A 62 0.84 13.51 3.71
N ASP A 63 0.34 13.59 2.47
CA ASP A 63 -1.01 13.20 2.07
C ASP A 63 -1.08 11.75 1.55
N THR A 64 0.00 10.97 1.66
CA THR A 64 0.06 9.56 1.26
C THR A 64 -0.14 8.65 2.48
N TYR A 65 -1.12 7.76 2.38
CA TYR A 65 -1.53 6.81 3.42
C TYR A 65 -1.37 5.37 2.90
N PHE A 66 -1.11 4.44 3.81
CA PHE A 66 -0.94 3.03 3.49
C PHE A 66 -1.85 2.18 4.36
N VAL A 67 -2.50 1.18 3.75
CA VAL A 67 -3.27 0.16 4.45
C VAL A 67 -2.66 -1.19 4.11
N GLY A 68 -2.12 -1.88 5.11
CA GLY A 68 -1.52 -3.20 4.95
C GLY A 68 -2.40 -4.30 5.50
N HIS A 69 -2.41 -5.47 4.86
CA HIS A 69 -2.94 -6.70 5.43
C HIS A 69 -1.85 -7.75 5.59
N SER A 70 -1.68 -8.31 6.80
CA SER A 70 -0.72 -9.39 7.07
C SER A 70 0.70 -9.03 6.58
N ILE A 71 1.27 -9.75 5.61
CA ILE A 71 2.58 -9.45 5.00
C ILE A 71 2.62 -8.10 4.25
N GLY A 72 1.47 -7.56 3.85
CA GLY A 72 1.35 -6.19 3.36
C GLY A 72 1.78 -5.15 4.40
N CYS A 73 1.49 -5.37 5.69
CA CYS A 73 1.98 -4.50 6.77
C CYS A 73 3.51 -4.52 6.86
N GLN A 74 4.11 -5.71 6.79
CA GLN A 74 5.57 -5.86 6.79
C GLN A 74 6.20 -5.14 5.61
N THR A 75 5.58 -5.22 4.43
CA THR A 75 6.04 -4.54 3.21
C THR A 75 6.07 -3.03 3.39
N ILE A 76 4.99 -2.45 3.96
CA ILE A 76 4.91 -1.00 4.23
C ILE A 76 5.98 -0.56 5.23
N LEU A 77 6.16 -1.30 6.33
CA LEU A 77 7.18 -0.97 7.33
C LEU A 77 8.58 -0.97 6.72
N ARG A 78 8.93 -2.00 5.93
CA ARG A 78 10.23 -2.09 5.24
C ARG A 78 10.40 -1.00 4.18
N TYR A 79 9.33 -0.63 3.49
CA TYR A 79 9.34 0.51 2.58
C TYR A 79 9.68 1.82 3.30
N SER A 80 9.15 2.04 4.50
CA SER A 80 9.43 3.22 5.31
C SER A 80 10.84 3.27 5.91
N GLU A 81 11.56 2.15 5.95
CA GLU A 81 12.97 2.10 6.39
C GLU A 81 13.92 2.73 5.35
N PHE A 82 13.52 2.83 4.08
CA PHE A 82 14.34 3.48 3.07
C PHE A 82 14.39 4.98 3.34
N PRO A 83 15.56 5.64 3.16
CA PRO A 83 15.65 7.09 3.27
C PRO A 83 14.82 7.74 2.17
N LEU A 84 13.59 8.09 2.53
CA LEU A 84 12.69 8.87 1.71
C LEU A 84 13.27 10.28 1.64
N LYS A 85 13.49 10.77 0.42
CA LYS A 85 13.81 12.18 0.22
C LYS A 85 12.52 12.98 0.53
N ALA A 86 12.43 13.42 1.78
CA ALA A 86 11.44 14.33 2.39
C ALA A 86 10.21 13.71 3.10
N ASN A 87 10.17 13.98 4.42
CA ASN A 87 9.05 14.34 5.30
C ASN A 87 7.95 13.32 5.63
N ASN A 88 8.01 12.81 6.88
CA ASN A 88 6.95 12.29 7.76
C ASN A 88 5.74 11.55 7.13
N ILE A 89 5.83 10.22 7.05
CA ILE A 89 4.68 9.35 6.73
C ILE A 89 3.79 9.15 7.97
N ASN A 90 2.46 9.25 7.79
CA ASN A 90 1.47 8.85 8.79
C ASN A 90 1.03 7.39 8.54
N PHE A 91 1.13 6.54 9.56
CA PHE A 91 0.59 5.18 9.54
C PHE A 91 -0.82 5.19 10.14
N VAL A 92 -1.80 4.59 9.45
CA VAL A 92 -3.16 4.35 9.95
C VAL A 92 -3.41 2.85 9.96
#